data_AF-A0A858RHR5-F1
#
_entry.id   AF-A0A858RHR5-F1
#
_cell.length_a   1.000
_cell.length_b   1.000
_cell.length_c   1.000
_cell.angle_alpha   90.00
_cell.angle_beta   90.00
_cell.angle_gamma   90.00
#
_symmetry.space_group_name_H-M   'P 1'
#
loop_
_entity.id
_entity.type
_entity.pdbx_description
1 polymer ?
#
loop_
_entity_poly.entity_id
_entity_poly.type
_entity_poly.pdbx_seq_one_letter_code
_entity_poly.pdbx_strand_id
1 'polypeptide(L)'
;MIKLLPFLLVAFLASLPQGRAESDNRIRVEELKTQLPIGLLKMPLGTVVTVKCRSFLPTEEESRNKDAFWKRQVEITEIDGKALEPPVRIEWDTSSPLLKKPPVGTTIEAIGYESGSFHGIPDAAGKDLPLASGIPFAFHSGFVPMQEVRRPAN
;
A
#
# COMPACT_ATOMS: atom_id res chain seq x y z
N MET A 1 73.47 -6.23 -21.96
CA MET A 1 72.71 -4.96 -22.02
C MET A 1 71.24 -5.29 -22.15
N ILE A 2 70.50 -5.15 -21.03
CA ILE A 2 69.09 -5.51 -20.88
C ILE A 2 68.24 -4.32 -21.35
N LYS A 3 67.35 -4.51 -22.33
CA LYS A 3 66.33 -3.51 -22.72
C LYS A 3 65.00 -3.89 -22.07
N LEU A 4 64.50 -2.99 -21.22
CA LEU A 4 63.25 -3.09 -20.48
C LEU A 4 62.02 -3.17 -21.41
N LEU A 5 61.10 -4.05 -21.05
CA LEU A 5 59.76 -4.21 -21.60
C LEU A 5 58.82 -3.14 -21.00
N PRO A 6 57.92 -2.49 -21.75
CA PRO A 6 57.01 -1.52 -21.18
C PRO A 6 55.85 -2.22 -20.46
N PHE A 7 55.66 -1.89 -19.19
CA PHE A 7 54.52 -2.25 -18.37
C PHE A 7 53.25 -1.60 -18.94
N LEU A 8 52.31 -2.43 -19.43
CA LEU A 8 50.98 -2.02 -19.81
C LEU A 8 50.15 -1.81 -18.53
N LEU A 9 49.91 -0.55 -18.17
CA LEU A 9 49.04 -0.17 -17.04
C LEU A 9 47.57 -0.38 -17.45
N VAL A 10 46.99 -1.51 -17.07
CA VAL A 10 45.54 -1.74 -17.22
C VAL A 10 44.83 -0.95 -16.12
N ALA A 11 44.26 0.20 -16.48
CA ALA A 11 43.38 0.97 -15.60
C ALA A 11 42.03 0.24 -15.46
N PHE A 12 41.87 -0.50 -14.37
CA PHE A 12 40.59 -1.04 -13.93
C PHE A 12 39.75 0.14 -13.39
N LEU A 13 38.96 0.77 -14.27
CA LEU A 13 37.90 1.69 -13.87
C LEU A 13 36.83 0.87 -13.14
N ALA A 14 36.97 0.78 -11.82
CA ALA A 14 35.90 0.33 -10.95
C ALA A 14 34.70 1.25 -11.17
N SER A 15 33.68 0.75 -11.89
CA SER A 15 32.33 1.30 -11.82
C SER A 15 31.85 1.15 -10.40
N LEU A 16 32.05 2.20 -9.60
CA LEU A 16 31.34 2.36 -8.33
C LEU A 16 29.85 2.27 -8.65
N PRO A 17 29.09 1.43 -7.93
CA PRO A 17 27.64 1.43 -8.08
C PRO A 17 27.16 2.83 -7.71
N GLN A 18 26.66 3.57 -8.71
CA GLN A 18 25.91 4.79 -8.46
C GLN A 18 24.80 4.42 -7.50
N GLY A 19 24.90 4.92 -6.27
CA GLY A 19 23.82 4.85 -5.30
C GLY A 19 22.55 5.27 -6.01
N ARG A 20 21.62 4.34 -6.13
CA ARG A 20 20.29 4.57 -6.68
C ARG A 20 19.73 5.74 -5.88
N ALA A 21 19.64 6.92 -6.51
CA ALA A 21 19.04 8.08 -5.89
C ALA A 21 17.66 7.62 -5.39
N GLU A 22 17.47 7.68 -4.08
CA GLU A 22 16.17 7.49 -3.46
C GLU A 22 15.27 8.54 -4.11
N SER A 23 14.38 8.09 -5.00
CA SER A 23 13.51 9.00 -5.74
C SER A 23 12.70 9.76 -4.69
N ASP A 24 12.84 11.09 -4.66
CA ASP A 24 12.06 11.95 -3.78
C ASP A 24 10.58 11.75 -4.11
N ASN A 25 9.92 10.84 -3.39
CA ASN A 25 8.58 10.36 -3.68
C ASN A 25 7.51 11.30 -3.09
N ARG A 26 7.85 12.59 -3.02
CA ARG A 26 6.99 13.65 -2.52
C ARG A 26 6.09 14.13 -3.65
N ILE A 27 4.79 14.12 -3.40
CA ILE A 27 3.79 14.75 -4.26
C ILE A 27 3.52 16.15 -3.73
N ARG A 28 3.47 17.14 -4.62
CA ARG A 28 3.04 18.50 -4.27
C ARG A 28 1.52 18.62 -4.33
N VAL A 29 0.96 19.56 -3.58
CA VAL A 29 -0.50 19.77 -3.56
C VAL A 29 -1.02 20.16 -4.95
N GLU A 30 -0.24 20.91 -5.72
CA GLU A 30 -0.60 21.31 -7.07
C GLU A 30 -0.66 20.12 -8.04
N GLU A 31 0.20 19.11 -7.81
CA GLU A 31 0.27 17.90 -8.62
C GLU A 31 -0.94 16.98 -8.40
N LEU A 32 -1.58 17.04 -7.23
CA LEU A 32 -2.79 16.26 -6.92
C LEU A 32 -3.96 16.54 -7.87
N LYS A 33 -3.97 17.70 -8.54
CA LYS A 33 -5.01 18.04 -9.52
C LYS A 33 -4.87 17.24 -10.82
N THR A 34 -3.66 16.81 -11.16
CA THR A 34 -3.33 16.15 -12.41
C THR A 34 -2.87 14.71 -12.22
N GLN A 35 -2.38 14.38 -11.03
CA GLN A 35 -1.82 13.08 -10.69
C GLN A 35 -2.23 12.71 -9.27
N LEU A 36 -3.18 11.78 -9.18
CA LEU A 36 -3.58 11.22 -7.89
C LEU A 36 -2.46 10.31 -7.34
N PRO A 37 -2.29 10.24 -6.01
CA PRO A 37 -1.34 9.32 -5.39
C PRO A 37 -1.67 7.87 -5.78
N ILE A 38 -0.63 7.06 -5.90
CA ILE A 38 -0.79 5.62 -6.16
C ILE A 38 -0.94 4.89 -4.83
N GLY A 39 -2.04 4.14 -4.68
CA GLY A 39 -2.35 3.35 -3.49
C GLY A 39 -1.63 2.00 -3.42
N LEU A 40 -1.99 1.22 -2.41
CA LEU A 40 -1.53 -0.16 -2.19
C LEU A 40 -1.89 -1.08 -3.36
N LEU A 41 -3.03 -0.83 -4.01
CA LEU A 41 -3.48 -1.57 -5.19
C LEU A 41 -2.70 -1.24 -6.47
N LYS A 42 -1.66 -0.41 -6.38
CA LYS A 42 -0.80 0.03 -7.50
C LYS A 42 -1.57 0.79 -8.58
N MET A 43 -2.66 1.44 -8.18
CA MET A 43 -3.49 2.29 -9.02
C MET A 43 -3.67 3.65 -8.34
N PRO A 44 -4.04 4.70 -9.11
CA PRO A 44 -4.42 5.97 -8.52
C PRO A 44 -5.56 5.80 -7.51
N LEU A 45 -5.47 6.45 -6.35
CA LEU A 45 -6.55 6.44 -5.37
C LEU A 45 -7.86 6.93 -6.00
N GLY A 46 -8.99 6.34 -5.60
CA GLY A 46 -10.30 6.60 -6.18
C GLY A 46 -10.57 5.86 -7.49
N THR A 47 -9.62 5.09 -8.03
CA THR A 47 -9.88 4.22 -9.19
C THR A 47 -10.85 3.11 -8.80
N VAL A 48 -12.02 3.08 -9.45
CA VAL A 48 -13.01 2.02 -9.27
C VAL A 48 -12.54 0.76 -9.98
N VAL A 49 -12.50 -0.35 -9.25
CA VAL A 49 -12.05 -1.65 -9.74
C VAL A 49 -12.92 -2.78 -9.22
N THR A 50 -12.87 -3.91 -9.92
CA THR A 50 -13.37 -5.18 -9.42
C THR A 50 -12.24 -5.91 -8.72
N VAL A 51 -12.45 -6.33 -7.48
CA VAL A 51 -11.48 -7.10 -6.72
C VAL A 51 -12.05 -8.44 -6.33
N LYS A 52 -11.18 -9.45 -6.29
CA LYS A 52 -11.45 -10.67 -5.55
C LYS A 52 -10.72 -10.59 -4.23
N CYS A 53 -11.45 -10.77 -3.14
CA CYS A 53 -10.92 -10.62 -1.80
C CYS A 53 -11.44 -11.66 -0.83
N ARG A 54 -10.65 -11.94 0.20
CA ARG A 54 -11.02 -12.81 1.32
C ARG A 54 -10.72 -12.12 2.64
N SER A 55 -11.41 -12.56 3.70
CA SER A 55 -11.08 -12.09 5.05
C SER A 55 -9.62 -12.41 5.39
N PHE A 56 -8.91 -11.43 5.96
CA PHE A 56 -7.57 -11.67 6.48
C PHE A 56 -7.66 -12.57 7.73
N LEU A 57 -6.79 -13.58 7.77
CA LEU A 57 -6.62 -14.47 8.91
C LEU A 57 -5.28 -14.12 9.59
N PRO A 58 -5.29 -13.57 10.81
CA PRO A 58 -4.05 -13.22 11.50
C PRO A 58 -3.29 -14.50 11.87
N THR A 59 -1.97 -14.40 11.89
CA THR A 59 -1.12 -15.34 12.62
C THR A 59 -1.39 -15.29 14.12
N GLU A 60 -0.90 -16.29 14.86
CA GLU A 60 -1.06 -16.32 16.32
C GLU A 60 -0.48 -15.06 16.99
N GLU A 61 0.66 -14.57 16.50
CA GLU A 61 1.28 -13.33 16.98
C GLU A 61 0.39 -12.10 16.70
N GLU A 62 -0.06 -11.93 15.46
CA GLU A 62 -0.95 -10.82 15.06
C GLU A 62 -2.28 -10.86 15.84
N SER A 63 -2.78 -12.06 16.16
CA SER A 63 -4.03 -12.24 16.90
C SER A 63 -3.96 -11.74 18.35
N ARG A 64 -2.76 -11.74 18.95
CA ARG A 64 -2.51 -11.29 20.33
C ARG A 64 -2.35 -9.76 20.44
N ASN A 65 -2.30 -9.04 19.32
CA ASN A 65 -2.21 -7.58 19.34
C ASN A 65 -3.53 -6.97 19.86
N LYS A 66 -3.42 -6.12 20.89
CA LYS A 66 -4.56 -5.47 21.57
C LYS A 66 -5.38 -4.57 20.65
N ASP A 67 -4.75 -3.96 19.65
CA ASP A 67 -5.41 -3.03 18.73
C ASP A 67 -6.35 -3.74 17.76
N ALA A 68 -6.19 -5.08 17.63
CA ALA A 68 -7.01 -5.96 16.81
C ALA A 68 -7.29 -5.45 15.38
N PHE A 69 -6.34 -4.70 14.82
CA PHE A 69 -6.46 -4.05 13.50
C PHE A 69 -6.74 -5.05 12.38
N TRP A 70 -6.19 -6.26 12.50
CA TRP A 70 -6.42 -7.39 11.62
C TRP A 70 -7.90 -7.71 11.40
N LYS A 71 -8.78 -7.42 12.37
CA LYS A 71 -10.24 -7.66 12.25
C LYS A 71 -10.87 -6.85 11.12
N ARG A 72 -10.28 -5.69 10.80
CA ARG A 72 -10.74 -4.81 9.72
C ARG A 72 -10.05 -5.11 8.39
N GLN A 73 -9.09 -6.03 8.34
CA GLN A 73 -8.34 -6.28 7.11
C GLN A 73 -8.96 -7.38 6.24
N VAL A 74 -8.72 -7.24 4.94
CA VAL A 74 -8.93 -8.26 3.91
C VAL A 74 -7.65 -8.46 3.12
N GLU A 75 -7.56 -9.59 2.44
CA GLU A 75 -6.56 -9.85 1.41
C GLU A 75 -7.21 -9.75 0.04
N ILE A 76 -6.76 -8.79 -0.78
CA ILE A 76 -7.11 -8.69 -2.19
C ILE A 76 -6.13 -9.58 -2.98
N THR A 77 -6.69 -10.53 -3.72
CA THR A 77 -5.93 -11.53 -4.48
C THR A 77 -5.97 -11.29 -5.98
N GLU A 78 -6.99 -10.58 -6.48
CA GLU A 78 -7.14 -10.25 -7.89
C GLU A 78 -7.70 -8.84 -8.06
N ILE A 79 -7.28 -8.12 -9.09
CA ILE A 79 -7.83 -6.83 -9.54
C ILE A 79 -8.17 -6.96 -11.01
N ASP A 80 -9.43 -6.69 -11.38
CA ASP A 80 -9.95 -6.76 -12.74
C ASP A 80 -9.57 -8.08 -13.46
N GLY A 81 -9.69 -9.19 -12.73
CA GLY A 81 -9.35 -10.54 -13.20
C GLY A 81 -7.86 -10.88 -13.26
N LYS A 82 -6.97 -9.95 -12.89
CA LYS A 82 -5.53 -10.18 -12.82
C LYS A 82 -5.11 -10.53 -11.39
N ALA A 83 -4.45 -11.67 -11.22
CA ALA A 83 -3.89 -12.08 -9.94
C ALA A 83 -2.81 -11.12 -9.43
N LEU A 84 -2.84 -10.89 -8.11
CA LEU A 84 -1.80 -10.17 -7.37
C LEU A 84 -0.86 -11.18 -6.72
N GLU A 85 0.43 -11.03 -6.99
CA GLU A 85 1.49 -11.82 -6.37
C GLU A 85 2.54 -10.87 -5.76
N PRO A 86 2.60 -10.72 -4.42
CA PRO A 86 1.73 -11.34 -3.42
C PRO A 86 0.34 -10.66 -3.32
N PRO A 87 -0.66 -11.31 -2.68
CA PRO A 87 -1.90 -10.66 -2.29
C PRO A 87 -1.66 -9.40 -1.45
N VAL A 88 -2.52 -8.40 -1.63
CA VAL A 88 -2.43 -7.13 -0.90
C VAL A 88 -3.32 -7.17 0.33
N ARG A 89 -2.74 -6.96 1.51
CA ARG A 89 -3.49 -6.73 2.74
C ARG A 89 -3.91 -5.27 2.81
N ILE A 90 -5.19 -5.02 3.00
CA ILE A 90 -5.74 -3.66 3.09
C ILE A 90 -6.87 -3.61 4.11
N GLU A 91 -7.06 -2.44 4.73
CA GLU A 91 -8.22 -2.20 5.58
C GLU A 91 -9.50 -2.18 4.75
N TRP A 92 -10.52 -2.89 5.19
CA TRP A 92 -11.87 -2.83 4.66
C TRP A 92 -12.61 -1.71 5.37
N ASP A 93 -13.02 -0.69 4.62
CA ASP A 93 -13.75 0.43 5.19
C ASP A 93 -15.14 -0.02 5.66
N THR A 94 -15.32 -0.09 6.97
CA THR A 94 -16.59 -0.46 7.61
C THR A 94 -17.55 0.72 7.75
N SER A 95 -17.13 1.94 7.41
CA SER A 95 -18.01 3.12 7.41
C SER A 95 -18.97 3.12 6.23
N SER A 96 -18.63 2.41 5.14
CA SER A 96 -19.54 2.18 4.01
C SER A 96 -20.61 1.14 4.38
N PRO A 97 -21.91 1.49 4.45
CA PRO A 97 -22.98 0.53 4.73
C PRO A 97 -23.29 -0.39 3.53
N LEU A 98 -22.64 -0.17 2.38
CA LEU A 98 -23.03 -0.76 1.10
C LEU A 98 -22.66 -2.24 0.99
N LEU A 99 -21.55 -2.66 1.59
CA LEU A 99 -21.10 -4.05 1.56
C LEU A 99 -20.35 -4.41 2.85
N LYS A 100 -20.83 -5.46 3.52
CA LYS A 100 -20.18 -6.00 4.71
C LYS A 100 -18.88 -6.70 4.34
N LYS A 101 -17.90 -6.63 5.24
CA LYS A 101 -16.66 -7.39 5.11
C LYS A 101 -16.97 -8.88 4.91
N PRO A 102 -16.30 -9.59 3.99
CA PRO A 102 -16.50 -11.02 3.79
C PRO A 102 -16.29 -11.79 5.11
N PRO A 103 -17.14 -12.76 5.46
CA PRO A 103 -16.90 -13.65 6.60
C PRO A 103 -15.57 -14.40 6.48
N VAL A 104 -15.04 -14.84 7.63
CA VAL A 104 -13.85 -15.69 7.66
C VAL A 104 -14.07 -16.95 6.83
N GLY A 105 -13.05 -17.35 6.04
CA GLY A 105 -13.12 -18.53 5.17
C GLY A 105 -13.90 -18.31 3.86
N THR A 106 -14.43 -17.12 3.62
CA THR A 106 -15.12 -16.80 2.37
C THR A 106 -14.25 -15.96 1.44
N THR A 107 -14.45 -16.16 0.14
CA THR A 107 -13.92 -15.29 -0.91
C THR A 107 -15.11 -14.69 -1.64
N ILE A 108 -15.08 -13.37 -1.81
CA ILE A 108 -16.09 -12.63 -2.55
C ILE A 108 -15.43 -11.86 -3.68
N GLU A 109 -16.24 -11.46 -4.64
CA GLU A 109 -15.87 -10.53 -5.70
C GLU A 109 -16.64 -9.23 -5.46
N ALA A 110 -15.95 -8.10 -5.40
CA ALA A 110 -16.53 -6.82 -5.00
C ALA A 110 -16.05 -5.70 -5.92
N ILE A 111 -16.93 -4.74 -6.18
CA ILE A 111 -16.58 -3.48 -6.83
C ILE A 111 -16.37 -2.43 -5.74
N GLY A 112 -15.31 -1.65 -5.87
CA GLY A 112 -14.97 -0.58 -4.94
C GLY A 112 -13.75 0.19 -5.40
N TYR A 113 -13.20 1.00 -4.51
CA TYR A 113 -11.99 1.78 -4.80
C TYR A 113 -11.12 1.88 -3.55
N GLU A 114 -9.82 2.12 -3.74
CA GLU A 114 -8.94 2.47 -2.63
C GLU A 114 -9.04 3.97 -2.33
N SER A 115 -9.22 4.31 -1.05
CA SER A 115 -9.19 5.68 -0.53
C SER A 115 -8.00 5.85 0.42
N GLY A 116 -7.61 7.08 0.74
CA GLY A 116 -6.62 7.31 1.78
C GLY A 116 -6.66 8.70 2.39
N SER A 117 -6.11 8.80 3.60
CA SER A 117 -6.10 10.00 4.43
C SER A 117 -4.88 10.04 5.33
N PHE A 118 -4.45 11.25 5.69
CA PHE A 118 -3.48 11.44 6.76
C PHE A 118 -4.19 11.44 8.11
N HIS A 119 -3.60 10.74 9.07
CA HIS A 119 -4.05 10.71 10.47
C HIS A 119 -2.90 11.16 11.38
N GLY A 120 -3.22 11.55 12.61
CA GLY A 120 -2.24 12.00 13.61
C GLY A 120 -1.85 13.47 13.46
N ILE A 121 -0.87 13.90 14.27
CA ILE A 121 -0.36 15.28 14.31
C ILE A 121 1.03 15.31 13.65
N PRO A 122 1.26 16.10 12.59
CA PRO A 122 2.57 16.20 11.97
C PRO A 122 3.67 16.58 12.97
N ASP A 123 4.84 15.96 12.87
CA ASP A 123 5.96 16.21 13.79
C ASP A 123 6.38 17.69 13.84
N ALA A 124 6.24 18.39 12.71
CA ALA A 124 6.55 19.81 12.57
C ALA A 124 5.51 20.75 13.20
N ALA A 125 4.33 20.26 13.61
CA ALA A 125 3.28 21.07 14.22
C ALA A 125 3.63 21.53 15.66
N GLY A 126 4.75 21.07 16.22
CA GLY A 126 5.33 21.61 17.44
C GLY A 126 4.58 21.26 18.72
N LYS A 127 5.13 21.74 19.84
CA LYS A 127 4.64 21.52 21.23
C LYS A 127 3.40 22.36 21.57
N ASP A 128 2.92 23.17 20.64
CA ASP A 128 1.91 24.20 20.87
C ASP A 128 0.47 23.69 20.76
N LEU A 129 0.30 22.46 20.25
CA LEU A 129 -0.98 21.76 20.33
C LEU A 129 -1.01 20.93 21.64
N PRO A 130 -2.07 21.04 22.46
CA PRO A 130 -2.23 20.17 23.62
C PRO A 130 -2.27 18.72 23.13
N LEU A 131 -1.15 18.01 23.33
CA LEU A 131 -0.90 16.66 22.83
C LEU A 131 -1.81 15.65 23.54
N ALA A 132 -3.04 15.54 23.06
CA ALA A 132 -3.90 14.40 23.31
C ALA A 132 -3.76 13.40 22.15
N SER A 133 -2.56 12.92 21.82
CA SER A 133 -2.49 11.86 20.80
C SER A 133 -1.25 10.98 20.91
N GLY A 134 -1.47 9.72 21.29
CA GLY A 134 -0.53 8.63 21.03
C GLY A 134 -0.64 8.06 19.61
N ILE A 135 -1.24 8.79 18.66
CA ILE A 135 -1.41 8.35 17.27
C ILE A 135 -0.33 9.04 16.43
N PRO A 136 0.67 8.31 15.90
CA PRO A 136 1.71 8.89 15.05
C PRO A 136 1.12 9.44 13.75
N PHE A 137 1.76 10.48 13.20
CA PHE A 137 1.36 11.01 11.89
C PHE A 137 1.70 10.03 10.78
N ALA A 138 0.70 9.58 10.04
CA ALA A 138 0.89 8.63 8.94
C ALA A 138 -0.20 8.76 7.88
N PHE A 139 0.14 8.40 6.65
CA PHE A 139 -0.83 8.16 5.60
C PHE A 139 -1.40 6.74 5.75
N HIS A 140 -2.73 6.64 5.76
CA HIS A 140 -3.45 5.38 5.79
C HIS A 140 -4.31 5.26 4.54
N SER A 141 -4.41 4.04 4.00
CA SER A 141 -5.34 3.74 2.91
C SER A 141 -6.18 2.50 3.21
N GLY A 142 -7.37 2.48 2.62
CA GLY A 142 -8.36 1.45 2.84
C GLY A 142 -9.22 1.24 1.59
N PHE A 143 -9.73 0.03 1.42
CA PHE A 143 -10.66 -0.31 0.35
C PHE A 143 -12.08 0.06 0.77
N VAL A 144 -12.72 0.92 -0.02
CA VAL A 144 -14.11 1.33 0.13
C VAL A 144 -14.97 0.44 -0.76
N PRO A 145 -15.70 -0.53 -0.19
CA PRO A 145 -16.53 -1.41 -1.00
C PRO A 145 -17.85 -0.73 -1.36
N MET A 146 -18.31 -0.97 -2.59
CA MET A 146 -19.55 -0.39 -3.11
C MET A 146 -20.62 -1.45 -3.36
N GLN A 147 -20.26 -2.60 -3.92
CA GLN A 147 -21.22 -3.68 -4.18
C GLN A 147 -20.52 -5.03 -4.38
N GLU A 148 -21.22 -6.11 -4.08
CA GLU A 148 -20.77 -7.46 -4.43
C GLU A 148 -21.11 -7.77 -5.90
N VAL A 149 -20.19 -8.40 -6.62
CA VAL A 149 -20.43 -8.90 -7.97
C VAL A 149 -21.28 -10.17 -7.85
N ARG A 150 -22.60 -10.02 -7.96
CA ARG A 150 -23.51 -11.16 -8.03
C ARG A 150 -23.33 -11.86 -9.36
N ARG A 151 -22.84 -13.11 -9.34
CA ARG A 151 -23.02 -14.00 -10.49
C ARG A 151 -24.49 -14.42 -10.54
N PRO A 152 -25.13 -14.42 -11.73
CA PRO A 152 -26.46 -15.02 -11.86
C PRO A 152 -26.39 -16.47 -11.38
N ALA A 153 -27.40 -16.89 -10.61
CA ALA A 153 -27.55 -18.30 -10.27
C ALA A 153 -27.77 -19.07 -11.57
N ASN A 154 -26.85 -19.97 -11.91
CA ASN A 154 -27.06 -20.98 -12.95
C ASN A 154 -28.09 -22.00 -12.50
#